data_AF-A0A958YWI8-F1
#
_entry.id   AF-A0A958YWI8-F1
#
_cell.length_a   1.000
_cell.length_b   1.000
_cell.length_c   1.000
_cell.angle_alpha   90.00
_cell.angle_beta   90.00
_cell.angle_gamma   90.00
#
_symmetry.space_group_name_H-M   'P 1'
#
loop_
_entity.id
_entity.type
_entity.pdbx_description
1 polymer ?
#
loop_
_entity_poly.entity_id
_entity_poly.type
_entity_poly.pdbx_seq_one_letter_code
_entity_poly.pdbx_strand_id
1 'polypeptide(L)'
;VPVYWMATEDHDFEEINYFNFKDKKIQWNKESAGPVGRLRTDDLQQIYSVIDLEFGTSERAVDLKNLFKKAYVEHTTLTEATRFLANELFGKHGLVIIDGDDKSLKRQFIPFMEQELIGFTSFNEVTKTIAELEKEYPIQVNPREINLFYMSDNLRERIVFENGKYRAIESNTLWTKQELLEHLNEYPEMFSPNVIMRPLYQEVILPNLGYIGGGGELAYWLELKGYFEAVKIPFPVLLLRDSVLVLSEKQRSKMQKLSLTNEDVFLKQQELITKKTKELSEIDIDFTSQKIFLQKQFEDLYKLAEKTDRSFLGAVKAQEVKQLKGLDTLEKRLLKAQKRKLGSELDRITFLQDELFPKGSLQERFNNFSEIYLEFGDQFIDSVKENLNPLQQEFTIITL
;
A
#
# COMPACT_ATOMS: atom_id res chain seq x y z
N VAL A 1 -12.32 21.48 -0.99
CA VAL A 1 -10.92 21.84 -1.29
C VAL A 1 -10.09 20.59 -1.15
N PRO A 2 -9.37 20.13 -2.19
CA PRO A 2 -8.48 18.98 -2.05
C PRO A 2 -7.22 19.40 -1.28
N VAL A 3 -6.88 18.63 -0.25
CA VAL A 3 -5.73 18.90 0.61
C VAL A 3 -4.80 17.69 0.59
N TYR A 4 -3.52 17.92 0.32
CA TYR A 4 -2.45 16.93 0.47
C TYR A 4 -1.70 17.20 1.77
N TRP A 5 -1.79 16.28 2.72
CA TRP A 5 -1.08 16.33 3.99
C TRP A 5 0.29 15.67 3.86
N MET A 6 1.37 16.43 4.05
CA MET A 6 2.72 15.90 4.02
C MET A 6 3.09 15.29 5.38
N ALA A 7 3.53 14.03 5.39
CA ALA A 7 3.99 13.31 6.58
C ALA A 7 5.47 13.60 6.90
N THR A 8 5.84 14.89 6.95
CA THR A 8 7.22 15.39 7.15
C THR A 8 7.82 15.05 8.51
N GLU A 9 6.97 14.88 9.53
CA GLU A 9 7.38 14.55 10.90
C GLU A 9 7.77 13.08 11.08
N ASP A 10 7.54 12.21 10.09
CA ASP A 10 7.96 10.81 10.21
C ASP A 10 9.50 10.69 10.18
N HIS A 11 10.02 9.57 10.66
CA HIS A 11 11.45 9.29 10.76
C HIS A 11 11.88 8.07 9.93
N ASP A 12 10.92 7.40 9.27
CA ASP A 12 11.19 6.22 8.45
C ASP A 12 11.81 6.61 7.10
N PHE A 13 13.11 6.95 7.15
CA PHE A 13 13.87 7.28 5.95
C PHE A 13 14.00 6.09 5.00
N GLU A 14 14.03 4.86 5.50
CA GLU A 14 14.18 3.66 4.67
C GLU A 14 12.98 3.42 3.75
N GLU A 15 11.78 3.89 4.14
CA GLU A 15 10.60 3.85 3.28
C GLU A 15 10.71 4.79 2.08
N ILE A 16 11.39 5.94 2.22
CA ILE A 16 11.40 7.02 1.23
C ILE A 16 12.76 7.26 0.55
N ASN A 17 13.81 6.53 0.95
CA ASN A 17 15.17 6.75 0.43
C ASN A 17 15.40 6.21 -0.98
N TYR A 18 14.40 5.69 -1.68
CA TYR A 18 14.58 5.14 -3.02
C TYR A 18 13.32 5.18 -3.88
N PHE A 19 13.51 4.96 -5.17
CA PHE A 19 12.44 4.61 -6.09
C PHE A 19 12.93 3.59 -7.12
N ASN A 20 11.99 2.85 -7.72
CA ASN A 20 12.31 1.92 -8.80
C ASN A 20 12.07 2.58 -10.16
N PHE A 21 13.01 2.37 -11.09
CA PHE A 21 12.95 2.82 -12.46
C PHE A 21 13.46 1.71 -13.38
N LYS A 22 12.60 1.14 -14.24
CA LYS A 22 12.98 0.05 -15.16
C LYS A 22 13.74 -1.09 -14.47
N ASP A 23 13.16 -1.62 -13.39
CA ASP A 23 13.75 -2.65 -12.50
C ASP A 23 15.04 -2.26 -11.75
N LYS A 24 15.54 -1.03 -11.89
CA LYS A 24 16.67 -0.52 -11.12
C LYS A 24 16.20 0.26 -9.91
N LYS A 25 16.81 -0.01 -8.75
CA LYS A 25 16.61 0.77 -7.53
C LYS A 25 17.55 1.98 -7.55
N ILE A 26 17.01 3.19 -7.65
CA ILE A 26 17.76 4.43 -7.47
C ILE A 26 17.61 4.84 -6.01
N GLN A 27 18.69 4.78 -5.24
CA GLN A 27 18.67 4.95 -3.79
C GLN A 27 19.52 6.16 -3.36
N TRP A 28 18.95 6.97 -2.48
CA TRP A 28 19.58 8.04 -1.74
C TRP A 28 20.27 7.49 -0.50
N ASN A 29 21.59 7.28 -0.62
CA ASN A 29 22.41 6.80 0.49
C ASN A 29 22.75 7.97 1.41
N LYS A 30 22.01 8.10 2.52
CA LYS A 30 22.23 9.11 3.54
C LYS A 30 21.97 8.52 4.92
N GLU A 31 22.82 8.84 5.89
CA GLU A 31 22.47 8.61 7.29
C GLU A 31 21.44 9.65 7.71
N SER A 32 20.29 9.18 8.20
CA SER A 32 19.16 10.00 8.62
C SER A 32 18.88 9.80 10.09
N ALA A 33 18.59 10.90 10.80
CA ALA A 33 18.10 10.89 12.15
C ALA A 33 17.07 12.02 12.31
N GLY A 34 16.00 11.76 13.07
CA GLY A 34 14.91 12.73 13.26
C GLY A 34 13.90 12.76 12.10
N PRO A 35 13.12 13.86 11.98
CA PRO A 35 12.06 13.98 10.99
C PRO A 35 12.59 14.11 9.55
N VAL A 36 12.05 13.30 8.65
CA VAL A 36 12.46 13.22 7.25
C VAL A 36 12.26 14.52 6.49
N GLY A 37 11.24 15.31 6.84
CA GLY A 37 10.97 16.60 6.21
C GLY A 37 12.09 17.63 6.42
N ARG A 38 12.78 17.56 7.56
CA ARG A 38 13.90 18.47 7.90
C ARG A 38 15.23 18.04 7.29
N LEU A 39 15.28 16.89 6.62
CA LEU A 39 16.50 16.41 5.96
C LEU A 39 16.96 17.39 4.89
N ARG A 40 18.26 17.68 4.92
CA ARG A 40 18.90 18.49 3.89
C ARG A 40 19.05 17.73 2.59
N THR A 41 18.85 18.44 1.49
CA THR A 41 18.80 17.91 0.11
C THR A 41 20.11 18.09 -0.66
N ASP A 42 21.18 18.62 -0.05
CA ASP A 42 22.45 18.91 -0.75
C ASP A 42 23.01 17.68 -1.50
N ASP A 43 22.80 16.48 -0.93
CA ASP A 43 23.29 15.21 -1.49
C ASP A 43 22.46 14.71 -2.69
N LEU A 44 21.26 15.27 -2.93
CA LEU A 44 20.38 14.86 -4.04
C LEU A 44 20.92 15.27 -5.41
N GLN A 45 21.95 16.12 -5.47
CA GLN A 45 22.71 16.36 -6.71
C GLN A 45 23.34 15.08 -7.26
N GLN A 46 23.74 14.14 -6.39
CA GLN A 46 24.27 12.84 -6.80
C GLN A 46 23.17 11.99 -7.46
N ILE A 47 21.96 12.03 -6.89
CA ILE A 47 20.79 11.34 -7.46
C ILE A 47 20.39 11.95 -8.79
N TYR A 48 20.39 13.28 -8.91
CA TYR A 48 20.17 13.97 -10.17
C TYR A 48 21.17 13.50 -11.24
N SER A 49 22.44 13.30 -10.88
CA SER A 49 23.46 12.83 -11.83
C SER A 49 23.18 11.41 -12.34
N VAL A 50 22.63 10.53 -11.49
CA VAL A 50 22.17 9.19 -11.91
C VAL A 50 20.94 9.30 -12.82
N ILE A 51 19.97 10.14 -12.45
CA ILE A 51 18.77 10.41 -13.24
C ILE A 51 19.14 10.94 -14.63
N ASP A 52 20.13 11.84 -14.71
CA ASP A 52 20.58 12.42 -15.97
C ASP A 52 21.12 11.35 -16.94
N LEU A 53 21.81 10.33 -16.41
CA LEU A 53 22.31 9.21 -17.21
C LEU A 53 21.20 8.22 -17.61
N GLU A 54 20.25 7.94 -16.71
CA GLU A 54 19.27 6.86 -16.89
C GLU A 54 18.02 7.27 -17.68
N PHE A 55 17.57 8.52 -17.59
CA PHE A 55 16.29 8.95 -18.19
C PHE A 55 16.37 9.22 -19.70
N GLY A 56 17.57 9.32 -20.26
CA GLY A 56 17.80 9.58 -21.68
C GLY A 56 17.68 11.06 -22.07
N THR A 57 17.48 11.32 -23.37
CA THR A 57 17.59 12.67 -23.96
C THR A 57 16.35 13.15 -24.72
N SER A 58 15.22 12.45 -24.59
CA SER A 58 13.95 12.92 -25.17
C SER A 58 13.50 14.22 -24.49
N GLU A 59 12.60 14.97 -25.15
CA GLU A 59 12.01 16.19 -24.58
C GLU A 59 11.39 15.93 -23.19
N ARG A 60 10.56 14.89 -23.07
CA ARG A 60 9.99 14.46 -21.77
C ARG A 60 11.04 14.10 -20.72
N ALA A 61 12.17 13.52 -21.14
CA ALA A 61 13.26 13.23 -20.21
C ALA A 61 13.93 14.51 -19.72
N VAL A 62 14.12 15.50 -20.60
CA VAL A 62 14.63 16.83 -20.24
C VAL A 62 13.69 17.52 -19.26
N ASP A 63 12.38 17.48 -19.51
CA ASP A 63 11.38 18.09 -18.63
C ASP A 63 11.37 17.44 -17.25
N LEU A 64 11.40 16.11 -17.18
CA LEU A 64 11.40 15.38 -15.92
C LEU A 64 12.70 15.58 -15.13
N LYS A 65 13.84 15.65 -15.80
CA LYS A 65 15.13 16.03 -15.18
C LYS A 65 15.06 17.45 -14.62
N ASN A 66 14.52 18.39 -15.37
CA ASN A 66 14.36 19.77 -14.93
C ASN A 66 13.41 19.86 -13.72
N LEU A 67 12.31 19.10 -13.71
CA LEU A 67 11.39 19.02 -12.58
C LEU A 67 12.11 18.49 -11.33
N PHE A 68 12.86 17.39 -11.45
CA PHE A 68 13.63 16.85 -10.33
C PHE A 68 14.66 17.87 -9.81
N LYS A 69 15.40 18.52 -10.72
CA LYS A 69 16.40 19.52 -10.35
C LYS A 69 15.77 20.68 -9.58
N LYS A 70 14.72 21.30 -10.13
CA LYS A 70 14.03 22.41 -9.47
C LYS A 70 13.44 21.99 -8.12
N ALA A 71 12.85 20.80 -8.04
CA ALA A 71 12.27 20.31 -6.79
C ALA A 71 13.32 19.95 -5.74
N TYR A 72 14.30 19.12 -6.08
CA TYR A 72 15.15 18.48 -5.07
C TYR A 72 16.56 19.05 -4.96
N VAL A 73 17.08 19.70 -6.01
CA VAL A 73 18.45 20.27 -5.98
C VAL A 73 18.43 21.75 -5.58
N GLU A 74 17.38 22.48 -5.96
CA GLU A 74 17.29 23.94 -5.75
C GLU A 74 16.57 24.35 -4.45
N HIS A 75 16.15 23.37 -3.65
CA HIS A 75 15.57 23.57 -2.32
C HIS A 75 16.50 23.06 -1.22
N THR A 76 16.29 23.49 0.04
CA THR A 76 17.21 23.17 1.14
C THR A 76 16.78 21.94 1.94
N THR A 77 15.46 21.73 2.07
CA THR A 77 14.87 20.64 2.86
C THR A 77 13.97 19.76 2.03
N LEU A 78 13.78 18.51 2.48
CA LEU A 78 12.90 17.56 1.81
C LEU A 78 11.43 18.03 1.83
N THR A 79 11.02 18.74 2.89
CA THR A 79 9.73 19.43 2.97
C THR A 79 9.54 20.42 1.84
N GLU A 80 10.48 21.35 1.64
CA GLU A 80 10.40 22.36 0.58
C GLU A 80 10.36 21.70 -0.80
N ALA A 81 11.23 20.71 -1.00
CA ALA A 81 11.34 19.99 -2.26
C ALA A 81 10.06 19.25 -2.63
N THR A 82 9.48 18.52 -1.68
CA THR A 82 8.25 17.74 -1.89
C THR A 82 7.05 18.66 -2.10
N ARG A 83 6.98 19.77 -1.36
CA ARG A 83 5.94 20.79 -1.53
C ARG A 83 6.02 21.44 -2.92
N PHE A 84 7.23 21.76 -3.38
CA PHE A 84 7.45 22.28 -4.73
C PHE A 84 6.97 21.28 -5.78
N LEU A 85 7.42 20.02 -5.70
CA LEU A 85 7.02 18.97 -6.64
C LEU A 85 5.50 18.81 -6.71
N ALA A 86 4.83 18.69 -5.56
CA ALA A 86 3.38 18.54 -5.52
C ALA A 86 2.65 19.75 -6.11
N ASN A 87 3.16 20.97 -5.89
CA ASN A 87 2.59 22.18 -6.45
C ASN A 87 2.77 22.25 -7.97
N GLU A 88 3.96 21.91 -8.49
CA GLU A 88 4.20 21.90 -9.94
C GLU A 88 3.29 20.89 -10.66
N LEU A 89 3.07 19.71 -10.06
CA LEU A 89 2.24 18.67 -10.66
C LEU A 89 0.73 18.96 -10.56
N PHE A 90 0.26 19.50 -9.43
CA PHE A 90 -1.18 19.58 -9.12
C PHE A 90 -1.71 20.98 -8.81
N GLY A 91 -0.86 22.01 -8.83
CA GLY A 91 -1.25 23.41 -8.54
C GLY A 91 -2.33 23.94 -9.49
N LYS A 92 -2.25 23.57 -10.79
CA LYS A 92 -3.30 23.89 -11.78
C LYS A 92 -4.68 23.31 -11.44
N HIS A 93 -4.73 22.32 -10.56
CA HIS A 93 -5.96 21.67 -10.11
C HIS A 93 -6.45 22.17 -8.75
N GLY A 94 -5.79 23.16 -8.15
CA GLY A 94 -6.17 23.75 -6.87
C GLY A 94 -5.85 22.87 -5.65
N LEU A 95 -4.84 21.99 -5.76
CA LEU A 95 -4.35 21.21 -4.63
C LEU A 95 -3.73 22.14 -3.58
N VAL A 96 -4.25 22.08 -2.36
CA VAL A 96 -3.63 22.75 -1.20
C VAL A 96 -2.68 21.76 -0.53
N ILE A 97 -1.45 22.16 -0.27
CA ILE A 97 -0.43 21.30 0.35
C ILE A 97 -0.17 21.81 1.76
N ILE A 98 -0.29 20.93 2.74
CA ILE A 98 -0.13 21.26 4.16
C ILE A 98 0.98 20.41 4.75
N ASP A 99 1.84 21.07 5.51
CA ASP A 99 2.87 20.46 6.32
C ASP A 99 2.43 20.46 7.77
N GLY A 100 2.39 19.28 8.39
CA GLY A 100 2.01 19.12 9.80
C GLY A 100 3.08 19.63 10.78
N ASP A 101 4.34 19.71 10.35
CA ASP A 101 5.48 20.21 11.13
C ASP A 101 5.50 21.75 11.15
N ASP A 102 4.42 22.36 11.62
CA ASP A 102 4.27 23.82 11.70
C ASP A 102 3.84 24.26 13.10
N LYS A 103 4.58 25.21 13.68
CA LYS A 103 4.36 25.72 15.04
C LYS A 103 2.94 26.28 15.24
N SER A 104 2.38 26.96 14.24
CA SER A 104 1.04 27.57 14.35
C SER A 104 -0.07 26.54 14.34
N LEU A 105 0.10 25.46 13.57
CA LEU A 105 -0.82 24.32 13.57
C LEU A 105 -0.72 23.55 14.89
N LYS A 106 0.51 23.25 15.35
CA LYS A 106 0.74 22.56 16.62
C LYS A 106 0.18 23.31 17.82
N ARG A 107 0.21 24.65 17.81
CA ARG A 107 -0.44 25.48 18.83
C ARG A 107 -1.93 25.21 18.98
N GLN A 108 -2.64 25.01 17.87
CA GLN A 108 -4.08 24.68 17.91
C GLN A 108 -4.33 23.27 18.46
N PHE A 109 -3.34 22.39 18.37
CA PHE A 109 -3.41 21.00 18.81
C PHE A 109 -2.99 20.78 20.28
N ILE A 110 -2.45 21.81 20.96
CA ILE A 110 -2.00 21.73 22.36
C ILE A 110 -3.02 21.05 23.28
N PRO A 111 -4.33 21.42 23.31
CA PRO A 111 -5.27 20.82 24.24
C PRO A 111 -5.37 19.29 24.12
N PHE A 112 -5.25 18.75 22.91
CA PHE A 112 -5.29 17.31 22.65
C PHE A 112 -3.96 16.63 23.00
N MET A 113 -2.83 17.32 22.80
CA MET A 113 -1.53 16.84 23.25
C MET A 113 -1.46 16.78 24.78
N GLU A 114 -1.96 17.79 25.48
CA GLU A 114 -2.07 17.80 26.95
C GLU A 114 -2.94 16.64 27.45
N GLN A 115 -4.11 16.44 26.82
CA GLN A 115 -5.01 15.34 27.17
C GLN A 115 -4.36 13.97 26.96
N GLU A 116 -3.58 13.79 25.88
CA GLU A 116 -2.83 12.55 25.66
C GLU A 116 -1.77 12.34 26.74
N LEU A 117 -0.90 13.34 26.95
CA LEU A 117 0.24 13.22 27.86
C LEU A 117 -0.19 12.86 29.28
N ILE A 118 -1.32 13.41 29.74
CA ILE A 118 -1.77 13.25 31.12
C ILE A 118 -2.82 12.15 31.27
N GLY A 119 -3.70 12.01 30.27
CA GLY A 119 -4.87 11.14 30.35
C GLY A 119 -4.73 9.80 29.64
N PHE A 120 -3.69 9.62 28.81
CA PHE A 120 -3.49 8.42 28.00
C PHE A 120 -4.76 8.04 27.23
N THR A 121 -5.47 9.06 26.71
CA THR A 121 -6.84 8.88 26.19
C THR A 121 -6.84 7.94 25.00
N SER A 122 -5.90 8.12 24.07
CA SER A 122 -5.83 7.24 22.90
C SER A 122 -5.49 5.79 23.30
N PHE A 123 -4.60 5.58 24.26
CA PHE A 123 -4.34 4.24 24.81
C PHE A 123 -5.60 3.55 25.30
N ASN A 124 -6.34 4.23 26.18
CA ASN A 124 -7.50 3.66 26.84
C ASN A 124 -8.63 3.35 25.84
N GLU A 125 -8.91 4.26 24.90
CA GLU A 125 -10.04 4.11 23.98
C GLU A 125 -9.73 3.23 22.77
N VAL A 126 -8.52 3.31 22.22
CA VAL A 126 -8.11 2.45 21.10
C VAL A 126 -7.96 1.00 21.58
N THR A 127 -7.41 0.75 22.78
CA THR A 127 -7.32 -0.62 23.32
C THR A 127 -8.70 -1.27 23.49
N LYS A 128 -9.70 -0.51 23.96
CA LYS A 128 -11.09 -1.00 24.03
C LYS A 128 -11.66 -1.33 22.65
N THR A 129 -11.41 -0.45 21.67
CA THR A 129 -11.88 -0.63 20.30
C THR A 129 -11.24 -1.86 19.66
N ILE A 130 -9.93 -2.03 19.84
CA ILE A 130 -9.14 -3.18 19.37
C ILE A 130 -9.69 -4.49 19.93
N ALA A 131 -9.98 -4.56 21.24
CA ALA A 131 -10.47 -5.79 21.88
C ALA A 131 -11.80 -6.31 21.29
N GLU A 132 -12.63 -5.41 20.76
CA GLU A 132 -13.85 -5.79 20.03
C GLU A 132 -13.58 -6.06 18.55
N LEU A 133 -12.76 -5.23 17.90
CA LEU A 133 -12.46 -5.31 16.47
C LEU A 133 -11.67 -6.59 16.12
N GLU A 134 -10.74 -7.01 16.96
CA GLU A 134 -9.86 -8.16 16.72
C GLU A 134 -10.61 -9.49 16.59
N LYS A 135 -11.86 -9.55 17.08
CA LYS A 135 -12.73 -10.73 16.98
C LYS A 135 -13.13 -11.02 15.53
N GLU A 136 -13.21 -9.99 14.70
CA GLU A 136 -13.74 -10.07 13.33
C GLU A 136 -12.80 -9.47 12.28
N TYR A 137 -11.80 -8.66 12.68
CA TYR A 137 -10.93 -7.94 11.77
C TYR A 137 -9.48 -7.85 12.28
N PRO A 138 -8.47 -8.00 11.42
CA PRO A 138 -7.07 -7.94 11.83
C PRO A 138 -6.63 -6.50 12.17
N ILE A 139 -6.02 -6.37 13.35
CA ILE A 139 -5.50 -5.10 13.87
C ILE A 139 -4.21 -4.71 13.14
N GLN A 140 -4.08 -3.42 12.80
CA GLN A 140 -2.92 -2.85 12.11
C GLN A 140 -1.96 -2.17 13.07
N VAL A 141 -2.46 -1.41 14.06
CA VAL A 141 -1.61 -0.67 14.99
C VAL A 141 -2.02 -0.93 16.44
N ASN A 142 -1.08 -0.79 17.37
CA ASN A 142 -1.36 -0.92 18.79
C ASN A 142 -0.99 0.39 19.48
N PRO A 143 -1.85 0.93 20.36
CA PRO A 143 -1.55 2.15 21.07
C PRO A 143 -0.48 1.93 22.12
N ARG A 144 0.29 2.99 22.35
CA ARG A 144 1.17 3.12 23.51
C ARG A 144 0.46 3.93 24.58
N GLU A 145 0.99 3.97 25.79
CA GLU A 145 0.44 4.85 26.84
C GLU A 145 0.49 6.32 26.39
N ILE A 146 1.60 6.73 25.79
CA ILE A 146 1.77 8.06 25.19
C ILE A 146 2.03 7.89 23.68
N ASN A 147 1.15 8.45 22.86
CA ASN A 147 1.21 8.40 21.39
C ASN A 147 1.80 9.66 20.75
N LEU A 148 2.62 10.38 21.53
CA LEU A 148 3.44 11.52 21.11
C LEU A 148 4.92 11.17 21.17
N PHE A 149 5.66 11.70 20.20
CA PHE A 149 7.11 11.76 20.20
C PHE A 149 7.57 13.16 20.61
N TYR A 150 8.74 13.22 21.24
CA TYR A 150 9.52 14.44 21.40
C TYR A 150 10.53 14.53 20.27
N MET A 151 10.65 15.68 19.64
CA MET A 151 11.35 15.83 18.37
C MET A 151 12.20 17.09 18.34
N SER A 152 13.37 17.00 17.73
CA SER A 152 14.25 18.09 17.33
C SER A 152 14.78 17.80 15.92
N ASP A 153 15.64 18.66 15.37
CA ASP A 153 16.10 18.55 13.98
C ASP A 153 16.73 17.20 13.63
N ASN A 154 17.42 16.56 14.57
CA ASN A 154 18.14 15.30 14.33
C ASN A 154 17.67 14.15 15.24
N LEU A 155 16.52 14.31 15.91
CA LEU A 155 16.05 13.31 16.86
C LEU A 155 14.53 13.30 16.89
N ARG A 156 13.95 12.10 16.86
CA ARG A 156 12.54 11.87 17.13
C ARG A 156 12.44 10.66 18.05
N GLU A 157 12.03 10.92 19.28
CA GLU A 157 12.14 9.98 20.39
C GLU A 157 10.83 9.81 21.13
N ARG A 158 10.65 8.64 21.73
CA ARG A 158 9.41 8.33 22.45
C ARG A 158 9.41 9.05 23.79
N ILE A 159 8.23 9.54 24.17
CA ILE A 159 7.95 9.98 25.53
C ILE A 159 7.35 8.80 26.29
N VAL A 160 7.86 8.51 27.48
CA VAL A 160 7.32 7.49 28.40
C VAL A 160 7.08 8.09 29.78
N PHE A 161 6.13 7.53 30.52
CA PHE A 161 5.85 7.92 31.89
C PHE A 161 6.32 6.83 32.87
N GLU A 162 7.37 7.10 33.63
CA GLU A 162 8.01 6.13 34.52
C GLU A 162 8.37 6.81 35.85
N ASN A 163 8.13 6.13 36.99
CA ASN A 163 8.49 6.62 38.33
C ASN A 163 7.94 8.04 38.65
N GLY A 164 6.74 8.37 38.14
CA GLY A 164 6.10 9.67 38.37
C GLY A 164 6.67 10.83 37.53
N LYS A 165 7.53 10.54 36.54
CA LYS A 165 8.12 11.53 35.64
C LYS A 165 7.94 11.12 34.17
N TYR A 166 7.96 12.11 33.29
CA TYR A 166 8.00 11.91 31.85
C TYR A 166 9.45 11.89 31.38
N ARG A 167 9.78 10.97 30.47
CA ARG A 167 11.13 10.78 29.95
C ARG A 167 11.11 10.65 28.45
N ALA A 168 11.96 11.43 27.77
CA ALA A 168 12.33 11.16 26.39
C ALA A 168 13.49 10.15 26.39
N ILE A 169 13.30 9.01 25.70
CA ILE A 169 14.11 7.80 25.96
C ILE A 169 15.58 8.00 25.58
N GLU A 170 15.85 8.53 24.40
CA GLU A 170 17.16 8.60 23.78
C GLU A 170 18.02 9.72 24.40
N SER A 171 17.44 10.92 24.60
CA SER A 171 18.12 12.06 25.22
C SER A 171 18.20 11.97 26.75
N ASN A 172 17.41 11.09 27.36
CA ASN A 172 17.16 11.04 28.81
C ASN A 172 16.69 12.36 29.41
N THR A 173 16.01 13.19 28.61
CA THR A 173 15.37 14.41 29.11
C THR A 173 14.21 14.01 30.03
N LEU A 174 14.16 14.61 31.22
CA LEU A 174 13.18 14.31 32.25
C LEU A 174 12.34 15.54 32.54
N TRP A 175 11.03 15.33 32.66
CA TRP A 175 10.09 16.36 33.07
C TRP A 175 9.19 15.86 34.19
N THR A 176 8.90 16.75 35.13
CA THR A 176 7.66 16.67 35.91
C THR A 176 6.46 16.98 35.02
N LYS A 177 5.26 16.68 35.49
CA LYS A 177 4.02 17.05 34.79
C LYS A 177 3.97 18.54 34.45
N GLN A 178 4.34 19.41 35.40
CA GLN A 178 4.26 20.86 35.19
C GLN A 178 5.28 21.33 34.15
N GLU A 179 6.54 20.90 34.27
CA GLU A 179 7.60 21.26 33.31
C GLU A 179 7.27 20.79 31.89
N LEU A 180 6.69 19.60 31.72
CA LEU A 180 6.32 19.08 30.41
C LEU A 180 5.23 19.94 29.75
N LEU A 181 4.20 20.34 30.52
CA LEU A 181 3.09 21.14 30.02
C LEU A 181 3.55 22.57 29.71
N GLU A 182 4.40 23.17 30.54
CA GLU A 182 5.03 24.45 30.25
C GLU A 182 5.85 24.37 28.95
N HIS A 183 6.64 23.31 28.79
CA HIS A 183 7.43 23.07 27.59
C HIS A 183 6.58 22.88 26.32
N LEU A 184 5.48 22.12 26.42
CA LEU A 184 4.51 21.95 25.33
C LEU A 184 3.88 23.28 24.90
N ASN A 185 3.56 24.16 25.85
CA ASN A 185 2.96 25.45 25.55
C ASN A 185 3.97 26.42 24.89
N GLU A 186 5.25 26.35 25.26
CA GLU A 186 6.31 27.20 24.70
C GLU A 186 6.82 26.71 23.32
N TYR A 187 6.99 25.39 23.17
CA TYR A 187 7.57 24.71 22.01
C TYR A 187 6.70 23.55 21.48
N PRO A 188 5.45 23.79 21.06
CA PRO A 188 4.56 22.74 20.60
C PRO A 188 5.05 22.03 19.33
N GLU A 189 5.90 22.67 18.53
CA GLU A 189 6.58 22.08 17.36
C GLU A 189 7.57 20.94 17.71
N MET A 190 7.95 20.82 18.98
CA MET A 190 8.80 19.72 19.45
C MET A 190 7.99 18.45 19.76
N PHE A 191 6.66 18.48 19.62
CA PHE A 191 5.77 17.37 19.92
C PHE A 191 5.09 16.84 18.65
N SER A 192 5.37 15.58 18.33
CA SER A 192 4.96 14.95 17.08
C SER A 192 4.00 13.78 17.33
N PRO A 193 2.79 13.77 16.75
CA PRO A 193 1.87 12.65 16.88
C PRO A 193 2.39 11.43 16.11
N ASN A 194 2.17 10.25 16.66
CA ASN A 194 2.39 9.00 15.95
C ASN A 194 1.20 8.66 15.02
N VAL A 195 1.20 7.45 14.45
CA VAL A 195 0.14 6.94 13.56
C VAL A 195 -1.28 7.01 14.14
N ILE A 196 -1.45 6.95 15.46
CA ILE A 196 -2.76 7.00 16.15
C ILE A 196 -3.25 8.44 16.34
N MET A 197 -2.36 9.35 16.73
CA MET A 197 -2.73 10.75 16.98
C MET A 197 -2.70 11.61 15.72
N ARG A 198 -1.98 11.21 14.67
CA ARG A 198 -1.89 11.97 13.41
C ARG A 198 -3.27 12.15 12.76
N PRO A 199 -4.15 11.14 12.68
CA PRO A 199 -5.54 11.31 12.27
C PRO A 199 -6.27 12.40 13.07
N LEU A 200 -6.17 12.39 14.40
CA LEU A 200 -6.80 13.42 15.21
C LEU A 200 -6.22 14.81 14.91
N TYR A 201 -4.91 14.91 14.75
CA TYR A 201 -4.26 16.17 14.41
C TYR A 201 -4.80 16.73 13.08
N GLN A 202 -4.95 15.89 12.06
CA GLN A 202 -5.54 16.29 10.78
C GLN A 202 -6.98 16.82 10.94
N GLU A 203 -7.81 16.12 11.70
CA GLU A 203 -9.23 16.47 11.91
C GLU A 203 -9.44 17.68 12.83
N VAL A 204 -8.46 18.01 13.69
CA VAL A 204 -8.49 19.24 14.49
C VAL A 204 -8.12 20.46 13.65
N ILE A 205 -7.13 20.31 12.77
CA ILE A 205 -6.64 21.42 11.94
C ILE A 205 -7.55 21.68 10.74
N LEU A 206 -8.17 20.63 10.19
CA LEU A 206 -8.97 20.71 8.98
C LEU A 206 -10.41 20.29 9.25
N PRO A 207 -11.42 21.04 8.76
CA PRO A 207 -12.80 20.60 8.78
C PRO A 207 -13.02 19.56 7.68
N ASN A 208 -12.50 18.35 7.86
CA ASN A 208 -12.49 17.33 6.82
C ASN A 208 -13.89 16.72 6.63
N LEU A 209 -14.33 16.68 5.37
CA LEU A 209 -15.53 15.95 4.98
C LEU A 209 -15.23 14.45 4.86
N GLY A 210 -14.04 14.11 4.35
CA GLY A 210 -13.61 12.73 4.19
C GLY A 210 -12.10 12.60 4.09
N TYR A 211 -11.60 11.48 4.60
CA TYR A 211 -10.21 11.07 4.53
C TYR A 211 -10.02 10.08 3.39
N ILE A 212 -9.07 10.34 2.50
CA ILE A 212 -8.71 9.47 1.39
C ILE A 212 -7.43 8.73 1.75
N GLY A 213 -7.51 7.41 1.91
CA GLY A 213 -6.37 6.58 2.34
C GLY A 213 -6.29 5.26 1.59
N GLY A 214 -5.12 4.61 1.66
CA GLY A 214 -4.95 3.23 1.23
C GLY A 214 -5.57 2.23 2.22
N GLY A 215 -5.66 0.96 1.81
CA GLY A 215 -6.28 -0.09 2.64
C GLY A 215 -5.66 -0.24 4.04
N GLY A 216 -4.34 -0.15 4.16
CA GLY A 216 -3.66 -0.20 5.46
C GLY A 216 -3.98 1.00 6.36
N GLU A 217 -4.15 2.19 5.76
CA GLU A 217 -4.53 3.38 6.52
C GLU A 217 -5.97 3.27 7.01
N LEU A 218 -6.91 2.95 6.11
CA LEU A 218 -8.30 2.81 6.49
C LEU A 218 -8.50 1.74 7.56
N ALA A 219 -7.75 0.65 7.49
CA ALA A 219 -7.80 -0.40 8.49
C ALA A 219 -7.44 0.11 9.90
N TYR A 220 -6.37 0.91 10.06
CA TYR A 220 -6.09 1.50 11.38
C TYR A 220 -7.08 2.59 11.76
N TRP A 221 -7.66 3.34 10.81
CA TRP A 221 -8.69 4.33 11.13
C TRP A 221 -9.91 3.69 11.82
N LEU A 222 -10.27 2.46 11.47
CA LEU A 222 -11.36 1.72 12.13
C LEU A 222 -11.09 1.51 13.64
N GLU A 223 -9.83 1.43 14.05
CA GLU A 223 -9.42 1.28 15.45
C GLU A 223 -9.60 2.58 16.26
N LEU A 224 -9.78 3.73 15.58
CA LEU A 224 -9.80 5.05 16.21
C LEU A 224 -11.22 5.57 16.53
N LYS A 225 -12.28 4.84 16.15
CA LYS A 225 -13.65 5.34 16.31
C LYS A 225 -13.99 5.74 17.74
N GLY A 226 -13.73 4.86 18.72
CA GLY A 226 -13.97 5.16 20.14
C GLY A 226 -13.10 6.31 20.66
N TYR A 227 -11.88 6.46 20.13
CA TYR A 227 -10.98 7.56 20.48
C TYR A 227 -11.55 8.92 20.04
N PHE A 228 -12.04 9.02 18.80
CA PHE A 228 -12.67 10.25 18.27
C PHE A 228 -13.93 10.65 19.06
N GLU A 229 -14.75 9.69 19.45
CA GLU A 229 -15.92 9.92 20.31
C GLU A 229 -15.50 10.52 21.67
N ALA A 230 -14.43 10.01 22.28
CA ALA A 230 -13.93 10.48 23.58
C ALA A 230 -13.36 11.90 23.53
N VAL A 231 -12.65 12.26 22.45
CA VAL A 231 -12.10 13.62 22.25
C VAL A 231 -13.10 14.59 21.61
N LYS A 232 -14.32 14.11 21.30
CA LYS A 232 -15.44 14.89 20.75
C LYS A 232 -15.12 15.59 19.43
N ILE A 233 -14.28 14.96 18.61
CA ILE A 233 -14.01 15.39 17.24
C ILE A 233 -14.81 14.51 16.29
N PRO A 234 -15.49 15.09 15.28
CA PRO A 234 -16.17 14.30 14.26
C PRO A 234 -15.22 13.29 13.60
N PHE A 235 -15.68 12.04 13.48
CA PHE A 235 -14.97 11.04 12.71
C PHE A 235 -15.30 11.24 11.22
N PRO A 236 -14.31 11.40 10.32
CA PRO A 236 -14.55 11.72 8.91
C PRO A 236 -15.10 10.52 8.14
N VAL A 237 -15.63 10.79 6.94
CA VAL A 237 -15.95 9.72 5.99
C VAL A 237 -14.66 9.12 5.47
N LEU A 238 -14.45 7.82 5.67
CA LEU A 238 -13.30 7.11 5.13
C LEU A 238 -13.56 6.70 3.68
N LEU A 239 -12.67 7.08 2.76
CA LEU A 239 -12.71 6.71 1.36
C LEU A 239 -11.41 5.99 0.97
N LEU A 240 -11.55 4.83 0.33
CA LEU A 240 -10.43 4.12 -0.25
C LEU A 240 -9.97 4.91 -1.48
N ARG A 241 -8.68 5.24 -1.55
CA ARG A 241 -8.13 5.86 -2.76
C ARG A 241 -8.35 4.95 -3.98
N ASP A 242 -8.49 5.56 -5.14
CA ASP A 242 -8.53 4.81 -6.39
C ASP A 242 -7.24 3.98 -6.57
N SER A 243 -7.40 2.80 -7.17
CA SER A 243 -6.30 1.98 -7.63
C SER A 243 -6.29 1.89 -9.14
N VAL A 244 -5.11 2.08 -9.75
CA VAL A 244 -4.98 2.19 -11.21
C VAL A 244 -3.92 1.23 -11.75
N LEU A 245 -4.23 0.60 -12.88
CA LEU A 245 -3.26 -0.05 -13.77
C LEU A 245 -3.23 0.71 -15.09
N VAL A 246 -2.06 1.21 -15.45
CA VAL A 246 -1.84 1.93 -16.71
C VAL A 246 -1.29 0.96 -17.74
N LEU A 247 -1.95 0.89 -18.89
CA LEU A 247 -1.55 0.11 -20.06
C LEU A 247 -1.12 1.05 -21.17
N SER A 248 -0.04 0.73 -21.88
CA SER A 248 0.20 1.29 -23.21
C SER A 248 -0.74 0.64 -24.23
N GLU A 249 -1.05 1.33 -25.33
CA GLU A 249 -1.72 0.76 -26.50
C GLU A 249 -1.06 -0.54 -27.01
N LYS A 250 0.28 -0.62 -26.89
CA LYS A 250 1.03 -1.84 -27.24
C LYS A 250 0.69 -3.00 -26.32
N GLN A 251 0.65 -2.78 -25.01
CA GLN A 251 0.27 -3.80 -24.03
C GLN A 251 -1.20 -4.21 -24.23
N ARG A 252 -2.11 -3.26 -24.48
CA ARG A 252 -3.51 -3.55 -24.80
C ARG A 252 -3.64 -4.42 -26.04
N SER A 253 -2.91 -4.11 -27.11
CA SER A 253 -2.89 -4.92 -28.32
C SER A 253 -2.31 -6.33 -28.08
N LYS A 254 -1.25 -6.45 -27.25
CA LYS A 254 -0.72 -7.75 -26.83
C LYS A 254 -1.78 -8.56 -26.06
N MET A 255 -2.51 -7.95 -25.12
CA MET A 255 -3.60 -8.62 -24.38
C MET A 255 -4.66 -9.17 -25.32
N GLN A 256 -5.12 -8.37 -26.30
CA GLN A 256 -6.10 -8.80 -27.28
C GLN A 256 -5.60 -9.97 -28.13
N LYS A 257 -4.35 -9.92 -28.61
CA LYS A 257 -3.74 -11.01 -29.40
C LYS A 257 -3.59 -12.32 -28.61
N LEU A 258 -3.37 -12.22 -27.31
CA LEU A 258 -3.26 -13.36 -26.39
C LEU A 258 -4.62 -13.78 -25.81
N SER A 259 -5.72 -13.18 -26.27
CA SER A 259 -7.08 -13.43 -25.77
C SER A 259 -7.18 -13.31 -24.24
N LEU A 260 -6.51 -12.31 -23.65
CA LEU A 260 -6.54 -12.02 -22.23
C LEU A 260 -7.66 -11.01 -21.93
N THR A 261 -8.51 -11.33 -20.94
CA THR A 261 -9.44 -10.34 -20.37
C THR A 261 -8.74 -9.45 -19.35
N ASN A 262 -9.44 -8.44 -18.86
CA ASN A 262 -8.91 -7.59 -17.79
C ASN A 262 -8.78 -8.38 -16.48
N GLU A 263 -9.74 -9.23 -16.16
CA GLU A 263 -9.75 -10.04 -14.94
C GLU A 263 -8.66 -11.11 -14.97
N ASP A 264 -8.32 -11.63 -16.15
CA ASP A 264 -7.26 -12.63 -16.34
C ASP A 264 -5.93 -12.14 -15.79
N VAL A 265 -5.57 -10.87 -16.04
CA VAL A 265 -4.24 -10.37 -15.67
C VAL A 265 -4.07 -10.19 -14.16
N PHE A 266 -5.16 -10.14 -13.38
CA PHE A 266 -5.12 -10.09 -11.91
C PHE A 266 -5.09 -11.47 -11.25
N LEU A 267 -5.27 -12.55 -12.01
CA LEU A 267 -5.14 -13.90 -11.48
C LEU A 267 -3.68 -14.17 -11.07
N LYS A 268 -3.49 -15.00 -10.04
CA LYS A 268 -2.15 -15.51 -9.73
C LYS A 268 -1.57 -16.19 -10.97
N GLN A 269 -0.30 -15.96 -11.25
CA GLN A 269 0.35 -16.43 -12.48
C GLN A 269 0.12 -17.93 -12.76
N GLN A 270 0.19 -18.79 -11.73
CA GLN A 270 -0.09 -20.23 -11.88
C GLN A 270 -1.55 -20.54 -12.25
N GLU A 271 -2.50 -19.76 -11.74
CA GLU A 271 -3.93 -19.87 -12.06
C GLU A 271 -4.18 -19.37 -13.49
N LEU A 272 -3.61 -18.22 -13.86
CA LEU A 272 -3.67 -17.67 -15.22
C LEU A 272 -3.13 -18.67 -16.25
N ILE A 273 -1.91 -19.18 -16.04
CA ILE A 273 -1.29 -20.17 -16.93
C ILE A 273 -2.17 -21.42 -17.02
N THR A 274 -2.74 -21.88 -15.91
CA THR A 274 -3.61 -23.07 -15.90
C THR A 274 -4.90 -22.82 -16.67
N LYS A 275 -5.55 -21.67 -16.46
CA LYS A 275 -6.77 -21.25 -17.18
C LYS A 275 -6.49 -21.19 -18.68
N LYS A 276 -5.45 -20.47 -19.09
CA LYS A 276 -5.08 -20.31 -20.50
C LYS A 276 -4.63 -21.62 -21.14
N THR A 277 -3.98 -22.51 -20.41
CA THR A 277 -3.67 -23.86 -20.92
C THR A 277 -4.93 -24.64 -21.24
N LYS A 278 -5.98 -24.55 -20.41
CA LYS A 278 -7.25 -25.25 -20.67
C LYS A 278 -7.99 -24.63 -21.86
N GLU A 279 -7.99 -23.31 -21.99
CA GLU A 279 -8.66 -22.58 -23.09
C GLU A 279 -7.98 -22.80 -24.44
N LEU A 280 -6.65 -22.80 -24.48
CA LEU A 280 -5.85 -22.93 -25.71
C LEU A 280 -5.64 -24.40 -26.13
N SER A 281 -5.85 -25.35 -25.23
CA SER A 281 -5.64 -26.77 -25.53
C SER A 281 -6.69 -27.29 -26.51
N GLU A 282 -6.24 -27.86 -27.62
CA GLU A 282 -7.08 -28.53 -28.62
C GLU A 282 -7.72 -29.83 -28.08
N ILE A 283 -7.21 -30.35 -26.97
CA ILE A 283 -7.75 -31.55 -26.30
C ILE A 283 -8.39 -31.15 -24.96
N ASP A 284 -9.45 -31.86 -24.59
CA ASP A 284 -10.05 -31.71 -23.27
C ASP A 284 -9.11 -32.24 -22.19
N ILE A 285 -8.68 -31.36 -21.30
CA ILE A 285 -7.81 -31.68 -20.16
C ILE A 285 -8.65 -31.93 -18.91
N ASP A 286 -9.96 -31.62 -18.92
CA ASP A 286 -10.83 -31.74 -17.75
C ASP A 286 -11.34 -33.17 -17.59
N PHE A 287 -10.97 -33.81 -16.48
CA PHE A 287 -11.38 -35.20 -16.20
C PHE A 287 -12.67 -35.30 -15.39
N THR A 288 -13.41 -34.19 -15.20
CA THR A 288 -14.62 -34.12 -14.37
C THR A 288 -15.68 -35.12 -14.82
N SER A 289 -15.92 -35.25 -16.14
CA SER A 289 -16.93 -36.19 -16.64
C SER A 289 -16.55 -37.66 -16.35
N GLN A 290 -15.28 -38.01 -16.48
CA GLN A 290 -14.75 -39.34 -16.18
C GLN A 290 -14.79 -39.63 -14.68
N LYS A 291 -14.52 -38.63 -13.84
CA LYS A 291 -14.64 -38.75 -12.37
C LYS A 291 -16.09 -39.01 -11.96
N ILE A 292 -17.05 -38.26 -12.51
CA ILE A 292 -18.49 -38.46 -12.26
C ILE A 292 -18.92 -39.86 -12.70
N PHE A 293 -18.49 -40.31 -13.89
CA PHE A 293 -18.78 -41.65 -14.37
C PHE A 293 -18.22 -42.74 -13.43
N LEU A 294 -16.98 -42.56 -12.96
CA LEU A 294 -16.35 -43.49 -12.03
C LEU A 294 -17.08 -43.55 -10.68
N GLN A 295 -17.46 -42.40 -10.11
CA GLN A 295 -18.24 -42.33 -8.88
C GLN A 295 -19.55 -43.09 -9.01
N LYS A 296 -20.27 -42.90 -10.12
CA LYS A 296 -21.51 -43.62 -10.41
C LYS A 296 -21.32 -45.14 -10.48
N GLN A 297 -20.19 -45.61 -11.01
CA GLN A 297 -19.86 -47.05 -10.99
C GLN A 297 -19.64 -47.56 -9.55
N PHE A 298 -19.01 -46.76 -8.69
CA PHE A 298 -18.80 -47.12 -7.29
C PHE A 298 -20.10 -47.11 -6.46
N GLU A 299 -21.09 -46.28 -6.78
CA GLU A 299 -22.42 -46.33 -6.15
C GLU A 299 -23.05 -47.73 -6.23
N ASP A 300 -22.93 -48.40 -7.39
CA ASP A 300 -23.46 -49.76 -7.55
C ASP A 300 -22.64 -50.80 -6.78
N LEU A 301 -21.32 -50.59 -6.66
CA LEU A 301 -20.46 -51.42 -5.82
C LEU A 301 -20.75 -51.25 -4.33
N TYR A 302 -21.10 -50.05 -3.89
CA TYR A 302 -21.54 -49.79 -2.50
C TYR A 302 -22.84 -50.52 -2.19
N LYS A 303 -23.85 -50.48 -3.08
CA LYS A 303 -25.10 -51.23 -2.92
C LYS A 303 -24.89 -52.74 -2.81
N LEU A 304 -23.87 -53.29 -3.49
CA LEU A 304 -23.49 -54.70 -3.37
C LEU A 304 -22.74 -54.95 -2.05
N ALA A 305 -21.85 -54.04 -1.66
CA ALA A 305 -21.06 -54.16 -0.44
C ALA A 305 -21.91 -54.09 0.84
N GLU A 306 -22.98 -53.31 0.83
CA GLU A 306 -23.96 -53.24 1.93
C GLU A 306 -24.70 -54.57 2.18
N LYS A 307 -24.76 -55.45 1.17
CA LYS A 307 -25.38 -56.77 1.29
C LYS A 307 -24.43 -57.85 1.83
N THR A 308 -23.17 -57.49 2.13
CA THR A 308 -22.15 -58.39 2.68
C THR A 308 -21.54 -57.82 3.97
N ASP A 309 -20.38 -58.32 4.39
CA ASP A 309 -19.74 -57.92 5.64
C ASP A 309 -19.25 -56.45 5.64
N ARG A 310 -19.22 -55.83 6.84
CA ARG A 310 -18.85 -54.40 7.01
C ARG A 310 -17.42 -54.08 6.58
N SER A 311 -16.49 -55.03 6.60
CA SER A 311 -15.10 -54.81 6.20
C SER A 311 -14.97 -54.62 4.68
N PHE A 312 -15.86 -55.22 3.89
CA PHE A 312 -15.88 -55.07 2.44
C PHE A 312 -16.28 -53.66 2.00
N LEU A 313 -17.18 -52.98 2.72
CA LEU A 313 -17.53 -51.58 2.48
C LEU A 313 -16.30 -50.65 2.58
N GLY A 314 -15.44 -50.89 3.57
CA GLY A 314 -14.19 -50.16 3.74
C GLY A 314 -13.21 -50.39 2.58
N ALA A 315 -13.15 -51.61 2.05
CA ALA A 315 -12.32 -51.94 0.90
C ALA A 315 -12.81 -51.26 -0.40
N VAL A 316 -14.13 -51.23 -0.65
CA VAL A 316 -14.72 -50.53 -1.81
C VAL A 316 -14.42 -49.03 -1.74
N LYS A 317 -14.60 -48.40 -0.57
CA LYS A 317 -14.30 -46.98 -0.36
C LYS A 317 -12.82 -46.65 -0.58
N ALA A 318 -11.92 -47.49 -0.05
CA ALA A 318 -10.49 -47.30 -0.27
C ALA A 318 -10.14 -47.36 -1.78
N GLN A 319 -10.80 -48.24 -2.54
CA GLN A 319 -10.56 -48.38 -3.97
C GLN A 319 -11.15 -47.22 -4.79
N GLU A 320 -12.31 -46.68 -4.41
CA GLU A 320 -12.89 -45.47 -5.02
C GLU A 320 -11.92 -44.28 -4.89
N VAL A 321 -11.49 -43.99 -3.66
CA VAL A 321 -10.56 -42.90 -3.36
C VAL A 321 -9.26 -43.06 -4.13
N LYS A 322 -8.72 -44.29 -4.19
CA LYS A 322 -7.49 -44.60 -4.92
C LYS A 322 -7.63 -44.34 -6.43
N GLN A 323 -8.75 -44.73 -7.04
CA GLN A 323 -8.96 -44.54 -8.47
C GLN A 323 -9.22 -43.08 -8.84
N LEU A 324 -10.01 -42.35 -8.03
CA LEU A 324 -10.20 -40.91 -8.21
C LEU A 324 -8.88 -40.15 -8.11
N LYS A 325 -8.05 -40.47 -7.11
CA LYS A 325 -6.69 -39.91 -7.00
C LYS A 325 -5.79 -40.27 -8.19
N GLY A 326 -6.01 -41.45 -8.78
CA GLY A 326 -5.37 -41.87 -10.03
C GLY A 326 -5.74 -40.94 -11.20
N LEU A 327 -7.04 -40.64 -11.37
CA LEU A 327 -7.52 -39.68 -12.37
C LEU A 327 -6.96 -38.28 -12.14
N ASP A 328 -6.96 -37.79 -10.89
CA ASP A 328 -6.35 -36.48 -10.56
C ASP A 328 -4.87 -36.42 -10.94
N THR A 329 -4.15 -37.52 -10.73
CA THR A 329 -2.72 -37.61 -11.08
C THR A 329 -2.52 -37.58 -12.59
N LEU A 330 -3.38 -38.27 -13.35
CA LEU A 330 -3.34 -38.26 -14.81
C LEU A 330 -3.69 -36.89 -15.37
N GLU A 331 -4.74 -36.25 -14.86
CA GLU A 331 -5.15 -34.90 -15.23
C GLU A 331 -4.02 -33.88 -15.00
N LYS A 332 -3.36 -33.91 -13.83
CA LYS A 332 -2.20 -33.06 -13.54
C LYS A 332 -1.03 -33.32 -14.50
N ARG A 333 -0.76 -34.59 -14.84
CA ARG A 333 0.30 -34.94 -15.80
C ARG A 333 -0.03 -34.45 -17.20
N LEU A 334 -1.29 -34.56 -17.61
CA LEU A 334 -1.77 -34.10 -18.91
C LEU A 334 -1.68 -32.57 -19.00
N LEU A 335 -2.15 -31.86 -17.97
CA LEU A 335 -2.01 -30.41 -17.86
C LEU A 335 -0.55 -29.98 -17.96
N LYS A 336 0.38 -30.66 -17.26
CA LYS A 336 1.82 -30.37 -17.36
C LYS A 336 2.39 -30.66 -18.76
N ALA A 337 1.87 -31.66 -19.47
CA ALA A 337 2.27 -31.93 -20.85
C ALA A 337 1.77 -30.83 -21.79
N GLN A 338 0.53 -30.38 -21.63
CA GLN A 338 -0.05 -29.29 -22.43
C GLN A 338 0.61 -27.94 -22.15
N LYS A 339 0.92 -27.62 -20.89
CA LYS A 339 1.75 -26.45 -20.53
C LYS A 339 3.08 -26.43 -21.29
N ARG A 340 3.73 -27.58 -21.47
CA ARG A 340 4.98 -27.69 -22.25
C ARG A 340 4.74 -27.54 -23.76
N LYS A 341 3.66 -28.11 -24.29
CA LYS A 341 3.29 -27.96 -25.72
C LYS A 341 3.01 -26.48 -26.07
N LEU A 342 2.33 -25.76 -25.17
CA LEU A 342 1.92 -24.36 -25.34
C LEU A 342 2.93 -23.35 -24.76
N GLY A 343 4.14 -23.79 -24.41
CA GLY A 343 5.11 -23.01 -23.64
C GLY A 343 5.34 -21.61 -24.20
N SER A 344 5.56 -21.47 -25.51
CA SER A 344 5.82 -20.17 -26.15
C SER A 344 4.71 -19.14 -25.98
N GLU A 345 3.45 -19.56 -25.94
CA GLU A 345 2.31 -18.66 -25.78
C GLU A 345 2.10 -18.31 -24.31
N LEU A 346 2.24 -19.32 -23.43
CA LEU A 346 2.18 -19.13 -21.98
C LEU A 346 3.32 -18.25 -21.46
N ASP A 347 4.52 -18.34 -22.05
CA ASP A 347 5.65 -17.48 -21.73
C ASP A 347 5.37 -16.02 -22.12
N ARG A 348 4.68 -15.77 -23.25
CA ARG A 348 4.26 -14.43 -23.66
C ARG A 348 3.21 -13.84 -22.72
N ILE A 349 2.26 -14.65 -22.28
CA ILE A 349 1.26 -14.25 -21.27
C ILE A 349 1.96 -13.90 -19.95
N THR A 350 2.90 -14.74 -19.52
CA THR A 350 3.69 -14.55 -18.30
C THR A 350 4.50 -13.26 -18.38
N PHE A 351 5.24 -13.05 -19.47
CA PHE A 351 6.02 -11.84 -19.70
C PHE A 351 5.15 -10.58 -19.71
N LEU A 352 3.99 -10.61 -20.36
CA LEU A 352 3.06 -9.48 -20.33
C LEU A 352 2.54 -9.24 -18.91
N GLN A 353 2.18 -10.28 -18.15
CA GLN A 353 1.75 -10.12 -16.77
C GLN A 353 2.87 -9.51 -15.91
N ASP A 354 4.11 -9.92 -16.09
CA ASP A 354 5.26 -9.37 -15.35
C ASP A 354 5.52 -7.89 -15.72
N GLU A 355 5.27 -7.48 -16.98
CA GLU A 355 5.29 -6.06 -17.40
C GLU A 355 4.21 -5.23 -16.68
N LEU A 356 3.03 -5.81 -16.40
CA LEU A 356 1.90 -5.14 -15.75
C LEU A 356 1.98 -5.16 -14.22
N PHE A 357 2.55 -6.22 -13.67
CA PHE A 357 2.66 -6.48 -12.23
C PHE A 357 4.14 -6.72 -11.87
N PRO A 358 4.96 -5.67 -11.86
CA PRO A 358 6.39 -5.79 -11.63
C PRO A 358 6.67 -6.43 -10.26
N LYS A 359 7.51 -7.46 -10.27
CA LYS A 359 7.81 -8.32 -9.10
C LYS A 359 6.56 -8.97 -8.46
N GLY A 360 5.48 -9.13 -9.22
CA GLY A 360 4.20 -9.63 -8.73
C GLY A 360 3.43 -8.65 -7.84
N SER A 361 3.83 -7.37 -7.83
CA SER A 361 3.15 -6.29 -7.12
C SER A 361 2.31 -5.44 -8.07
N LEU A 362 1.38 -4.66 -7.52
CA LEU A 362 0.67 -3.65 -8.31
C LEU A 362 1.64 -2.59 -8.82
N GLN A 363 1.45 -2.13 -10.06
CA GLN A 363 2.26 -1.07 -10.68
C GLN A 363 2.37 0.16 -9.78
N GLU A 364 1.25 0.64 -9.23
CA GLU A 364 1.17 1.79 -8.32
C GLU A 364 1.90 1.61 -6.97
N ARG A 365 2.38 0.41 -6.65
CA ARG A 365 3.16 0.10 -5.44
C ARG A 365 4.64 -0.15 -5.71
N PHE A 366 5.05 -0.22 -6.98
CA PHE A 366 6.43 -0.55 -7.34
C PHE A 366 7.04 0.47 -8.28
N ASN A 367 6.34 0.85 -9.35
CA ASN A 367 6.82 1.80 -10.34
C ASN A 367 6.75 3.23 -9.80
N ASN A 368 7.75 4.02 -10.14
CA ASN A 368 7.71 5.46 -9.94
C ASN A 368 7.00 6.16 -11.11
N PHE A 369 6.36 7.31 -10.85
CA PHE A 369 5.66 8.10 -11.86
C PHE A 369 6.57 8.50 -13.04
N SER A 370 7.88 8.61 -12.82
CA SER A 370 8.88 8.93 -13.84
C SER A 370 8.81 7.99 -15.05
N GLU A 371 8.61 6.70 -14.83
CA GLU A 371 8.58 5.71 -15.91
C GLU A 371 7.38 5.94 -16.83
N ILE A 372 6.21 6.20 -16.24
CA ILE A 372 4.96 6.48 -16.95
C ILE A 372 5.04 7.85 -17.65
N TYR A 373 5.59 8.86 -16.98
CA TYR A 373 5.76 10.19 -17.55
C TYR A 373 6.69 10.19 -18.76
N LEU A 374 7.77 9.41 -18.78
CA LEU A 374 8.63 9.30 -19.96
C LEU A 374 7.88 8.71 -21.17
N GLU A 375 6.94 7.80 -20.95
CA GLU A 375 6.16 7.17 -22.01
C GLU A 375 4.97 8.01 -22.51
N PHE A 376 4.29 8.75 -21.63
CA PHE A 376 3.05 9.47 -21.98
C PHE A 376 3.14 11.00 -21.86
N GLY A 377 4.11 11.53 -21.11
CA GLY A 377 4.29 12.95 -20.86
C GLY A 377 3.16 13.58 -20.04
N ASP A 378 2.92 14.87 -20.23
CA ASP A 378 1.96 15.67 -19.45
C ASP A 378 0.53 15.17 -19.53
N GLN A 379 0.16 14.49 -20.63
CA GLN A 379 -1.17 13.92 -20.81
C GLN A 379 -1.50 12.87 -19.75
N PHE A 380 -0.50 12.25 -19.12
CA PHE A 380 -0.72 11.21 -18.12
C PHE A 380 -1.64 11.66 -16.97
N ILE A 381 -1.32 12.78 -16.33
CA ILE A 381 -2.06 13.26 -15.14
C ILE A 381 -3.49 13.64 -15.51
N ASP A 382 -3.65 14.37 -16.62
CA ASP A 382 -4.97 14.79 -17.09
C ASP A 382 -5.82 13.57 -17.48
N SER A 383 -5.26 12.60 -18.20
CA SER A 383 -5.96 11.35 -18.56
C SER A 383 -6.35 10.53 -17.33
N VAL A 384 -5.48 10.41 -16.32
CA VAL A 384 -5.85 9.70 -15.08
C VAL A 384 -7.02 10.41 -14.40
N LYS A 385 -6.94 11.72 -14.26
CA LYS A 385 -7.99 12.50 -13.60
C LYS A 385 -9.34 12.41 -14.32
N GLU A 386 -9.35 12.40 -15.64
CA GLU A 386 -10.59 12.30 -16.45
C GLU A 386 -11.24 10.92 -16.37
N ASN A 387 -10.47 9.86 -16.11
CA ASN A 387 -10.96 8.48 -16.07
C ASN A 387 -11.27 7.97 -14.66
N LEU A 388 -10.84 8.67 -13.62
CA LEU A 388 -11.09 8.26 -12.23
C LEU A 388 -12.48 8.69 -11.74
N ASN A 389 -13.17 7.77 -11.07
CA ASN A 389 -14.41 8.04 -10.35
C ASN A 389 -14.30 7.51 -8.91
N PRO A 390 -13.86 8.37 -7.96
CA PRO A 390 -13.52 7.95 -6.59
C PRO A 390 -14.64 7.28 -5.79
N LEU A 391 -15.90 7.42 -6.21
CA LEU A 391 -17.06 6.85 -5.52
C LEU A 391 -17.51 5.49 -6.08
N GLN A 392 -16.92 5.03 -7.19
CA GLN A 392 -17.24 3.71 -7.75
C GLN A 392 -16.61 2.56 -6.95
N GLN A 393 -15.49 2.81 -6.26
CA GLN A 393 -14.76 1.80 -5.47
C GLN A 393 -14.32 0.59 -6.32
N GLU A 394 -13.91 0.85 -7.56
CA GLU A 394 -13.43 -0.16 -8.51
C GLU A 394 -11.94 0.02 -8.80
N PHE A 395 -11.30 -1.08 -9.21
CA PHE A 395 -9.94 -1.00 -9.73
C PHE A 395 -10.00 -0.52 -11.19
N THR A 396 -9.38 0.63 -11.48
CA THR A 396 -9.47 1.26 -12.80
C THR A 396 -8.31 0.82 -13.69
N ILE A 397 -8.60 0.44 -14.93
CA ILE A 397 -7.58 0.14 -15.95
C ILE A 397 -7.65 1.21 -17.03
N ILE A 398 -6.56 1.95 -17.21
CA ILE A 398 -6.48 3.05 -18.16
C ILE A 398 -5.52 2.64 -19.28
N THR A 399 -5.94 2.81 -20.53
CA THR A 399 -5.06 2.63 -21.69
C THR A 399 -4.67 4.00 -22.23
N LEU A 400 -3.37 4.22 -22.40
CA LEU A 400 -2.77 5.46 -22.88
C LEU A 400 -1.91 5.25 -24.13
#